data_AF-A0A6J6WM26-F1
#
_entry.id   AF-A0A6J6WM26-F1
#
_cell.length_a   1.000
_cell.length_b   1.000
_cell.length_c   1.000
_cell.angle_alpha   90.00
_cell.angle_beta   90.00
_cell.angle_gamma   90.00
#
_symmetry.space_group_name_H-M   'P 1'
#
loop_
_entity.id
_entity.type
_entity.pdbx_description
1 polymer ?
#
loop_
_entity_poly.entity_id
_entity_poly.type
_entity_poly.pdbx_seq_one_letter_code
_entity_poly.pdbx_strand_id
1 'polypeptide(L)'
;MGDARKSAGLPVMPDATATSLDGARGSQVAGIHIHSIRARGLVAHQEVIFGAQGETLTIRHDSLDRSGFMPGVLVAVREVGRHPGLTYGLEHFLNLD
;
A
#
# COMPACT_ATOMS: atom_id res chain seq x y z
N MET A 1 6.62 -0.06 -3.75
CA MET A 1 6.01 -0.47 -5.04
C MET A 1 6.74 0.11 -6.25
N GLY A 2 6.85 1.44 -6.39
CA GLY A 2 7.61 2.07 -7.49
C GLY A 2 9.06 1.56 -7.58
N ASP A 3 9.78 1.55 -6.45
CA ASP A 3 11.14 1.01 -6.39
C ASP A 3 11.19 -0.47 -6.73
N ALA A 4 10.24 -1.27 -6.23
CA ALA A 4 10.16 -2.70 -6.55
C ALA A 4 9.97 -2.95 -8.06
N ARG A 5 9.11 -2.17 -8.73
CA ARG A 5 8.95 -2.24 -10.19
C ARG A 5 10.23 -1.88 -10.92
N LYS A 6 10.91 -0.81 -10.48
CA LYS A 6 12.16 -0.34 -11.05
C LYS A 6 13.26 -1.39 -10.91
N SER A 7 13.43 -1.97 -9.72
CA SER A 7 14.40 -3.02 -9.45
C SER A 7 14.12 -4.30 -10.25
N ALA A 8 12.86 -4.62 -10.48
CA ALA A 8 12.44 -5.73 -11.33
C ALA A 8 12.55 -5.44 -12.85
N GLY A 9 13.00 -4.25 -13.25
CA GLY A 9 13.13 -3.87 -14.66
C GLY A 9 11.81 -3.85 -15.43
N LEU A 10 10.69 -3.67 -14.74
CA LEU A 10 9.37 -3.73 -15.38
C LEU A 10 9.14 -2.50 -16.27
N PRO A 11 8.53 -2.68 -17.46
CA PRO A 11 8.16 -1.55 -18.31
C PRO A 11 7.09 -0.68 -17.64
N VAL A 12 6.76 0.45 -18.28
CA VAL A 12 5.58 1.24 -17.92
C VAL A 12 4.33 0.36 -17.95
N MET A 13 3.36 0.63 -17.07
CA MET A 13 2.12 -0.12 -17.08
C MET A 13 1.41 0.11 -18.43
N PRO A 14 0.96 -0.94 -19.11
CA PRO A 14 0.19 -0.78 -20.34
C PRO A 14 -1.13 -0.08 -20.00
N ASP A 15 -1.44 0.99 -20.74
CA ASP A 15 -2.72 1.67 -20.66
C ASP A 15 -3.37 1.69 -22.04
N ALA A 16 -4.49 0.96 -22.18
CA ALA A 16 -5.27 0.90 -23.42
C ALA A 16 -6.40 1.96 -23.46
N THR A 17 -6.40 2.92 -22.52
CA THR A 17 -7.41 3.98 -22.45
C THR A 17 -7.30 4.89 -23.68
N ALA A 18 -8.25 4.79 -24.61
CA ALA A 18 -8.33 5.64 -25.80
C ALA A 18 -9.12 6.94 -25.57
N THR A 19 -10.02 6.96 -24.58
CA THR A 19 -10.86 8.11 -24.24
C THR A 19 -10.93 8.28 -22.74
N SER A 20 -10.82 9.52 -22.26
CA SER A 20 -10.91 9.83 -20.84
C SER A 20 -11.36 11.27 -20.61
N LEU A 21 -12.04 11.51 -19.50
CA LEU A 21 -12.25 12.86 -18.97
C LEU A 21 -11.01 13.26 -18.17
N ASP A 22 -10.73 14.57 -18.12
CA ASP A 22 -9.63 15.07 -17.29
C ASP A 22 -9.80 14.65 -15.83
N GLY A 23 -8.71 14.17 -15.22
CA GLY A 23 -8.68 13.63 -13.86
C GLY A 23 -9.33 12.25 -13.64
N ALA A 24 -10.03 11.66 -14.61
CA ALA A 24 -10.78 10.40 -14.40
C ALA A 24 -9.89 9.19 -14.09
N ARG A 25 -8.63 9.20 -14.54
CA ARG A 25 -7.64 8.14 -14.29
C ARG A 25 -6.91 8.29 -12.95
N GLY A 26 -7.33 9.24 -12.11
CA GLY A 26 -6.68 9.51 -10.83
C GLY A 26 -5.28 10.10 -10.99
N SER A 27 -4.61 10.30 -9.87
CA SER A 27 -3.21 10.78 -9.85
C SER A 27 -2.24 9.65 -10.17
N GLN A 28 -1.05 9.98 -10.69
CA GLN A 28 0.00 9.00 -10.94
C GLN A 28 1.19 9.22 -10.00
N VAL A 29 1.64 8.16 -9.33
CA VAL A 29 2.86 8.16 -8.50
C VAL A 29 3.73 6.98 -8.92
N ALA A 30 4.97 7.25 -9.33
CA ALA A 30 5.90 6.23 -9.84
C ALA A 30 5.28 5.31 -10.92
N GLY A 31 4.46 5.88 -11.81
CA GLY A 31 3.77 5.15 -12.88
C GLY A 31 2.55 4.33 -12.43
N ILE A 32 2.11 4.46 -11.18
CA ILE A 32 0.97 3.73 -10.60
C ILE A 32 -0.19 4.71 -10.39
N HIS A 33 -1.38 4.34 -10.86
CA HIS A 33 -2.60 5.12 -10.65
C HIS A 33 -3.09 5.02 -9.21
N ILE A 34 -3.43 6.17 -8.62
CA ILE A 34 -3.98 6.30 -7.27
C ILE A 34 -5.33 7.00 -7.37
N HIS A 35 -6.35 6.34 -6.84
CA HIS A 35 -7.71 6.84 -6.72
C HIS A 35 -8.03 7.13 -5.27
N SER A 36 -8.52 8.35 -5.00
CA SER A 36 -8.87 8.79 -3.64
C SER A 36 -10.37 8.92 -3.51
N ILE A 37 -10.94 8.20 -2.54
CA ILE A 37 -12.36 8.28 -2.19
C ILE A 37 -12.50 9.07 -0.88
N ARG A 38 -13.51 9.94 -0.83
CA ARG A 38 -13.96 10.62 0.40
C ARG A 38 -15.45 10.38 0.53
N ALA A 39 -15.83 9.53 1.47
CA ALA A 39 -17.22 9.16 1.69
C ALA A 39 -17.53 9.10 3.19
N ARG A 40 -18.73 9.54 3.56
CA ARG A 40 -19.23 9.43 4.94
C ARG A 40 -19.32 7.96 5.33
N GLY A 41 -18.88 7.64 6.54
CA GLY A 41 -18.88 6.28 7.08
C GLY A 41 -17.58 5.51 6.85
N LEU A 42 -16.69 6.00 5.99
CA LEU A 42 -15.33 5.47 5.86
C LEU A 42 -14.40 6.12 6.88
N VAL A 43 -13.52 5.32 7.48
CA VAL A 43 -12.49 5.81 8.43
C VAL A 43 -11.14 5.87 7.73
N ALA A 44 -10.47 4.73 7.53
CA ALA A 44 -9.28 4.65 6.68
C ALA A 44 -9.23 3.30 5.98
N HIS A 45 -9.20 3.34 4.64
CA HIS A 45 -9.25 2.15 3.80
C HIS A 45 -8.22 2.30 2.71
N GLN A 46 -7.48 1.24 2.43
CA GLN A 46 -6.54 1.18 1.33
C GLN A 46 -6.67 -0.17 0.63
N GLU A 47 -6.68 -0.12 -0.69
CA GLU A 47 -6.69 -1.29 -1.54
C GLU A 47 -5.57 -1.17 -2.57
N VAL A 48 -4.83 -2.25 -2.76
CA VAL A 48 -3.77 -2.37 -3.74
C VAL A 48 -4.10 -3.53 -4.64
N ILE A 49 -4.44 -3.22 -5.89
CA ILE A 49 -4.91 -4.19 -6.89
C ILE A 49 -3.77 -4.47 -7.87
N PHE A 50 -3.40 -5.73 -7.98
CA PHE A 50 -2.50 -6.26 -8.99
C PHE A 50 -3.32 -7.03 -10.03
N GLY A 51 -3.00 -6.85 -11.30
CA GLY A 51 -3.63 -7.57 -12.40
C GLY A 51 -2.61 -8.32 -13.25
N ALA A 52 -2.97 -9.52 -13.67
CA ALA A 52 -2.27 -10.30 -14.68
C ALA A 52 -3.29 -10.94 -15.64
N GLN A 53 -2.83 -11.69 -16.64
CA GLN A 53 -3.73 -12.31 -17.61
C GLN A 53 -4.63 -13.34 -16.93
N GLY A 54 -5.93 -13.07 -16.89
CA GLY A 54 -6.93 -13.98 -16.33
C GLY A 54 -7.04 -13.96 -14.81
N GLU A 55 -6.31 -13.08 -14.11
CA GLU A 55 -6.34 -13.03 -12.64
C GLU A 55 -6.07 -11.65 -12.05
N THR A 56 -6.48 -11.50 -10.79
CA THR A 56 -6.20 -10.32 -9.96
C THR A 56 -5.84 -10.73 -8.55
N LEU A 57 -4.89 -10.04 -7.94
CA LEU A 57 -4.60 -10.11 -6.50
C LEU A 57 -4.91 -8.76 -5.86
N THR A 58 -5.70 -8.79 -4.80
CA THR A 58 -6.06 -7.57 -4.06
C THR A 58 -5.55 -7.67 -2.62
N ILE A 59 -4.73 -6.71 -2.21
CA ILE A 59 -4.33 -6.51 -0.82
C ILE A 59 -5.12 -5.34 -0.26
N ARG A 60 -5.94 -5.60 0.75
CA ARG A 60 -6.84 -4.61 1.34
C ARG A 60 -6.61 -4.49 2.83
N HIS A 61 -6.60 -3.25 3.31
CA HIS A 61 -6.58 -2.91 4.73
C HIS A 61 -7.69 -1.94 5.05
N ASP A 62 -8.51 -2.29 6.03
CA ASP A 62 -9.61 -1.47 6.53
C ASP A 62 -9.36 -1.19 8.02
N SER A 63 -9.11 0.07 8.37
CA SER A 63 -9.12 0.53 9.76
C SER A 63 -10.51 1.03 10.11
N LEU A 64 -11.22 0.27 10.94
CA LEU A 64 -12.58 0.61 11.37
C LEU A 64 -12.56 1.59 12.55
N ASP A 65 -11.51 1.54 13.36
CA ASP A 65 -11.31 2.42 14.52
C ASP A 65 -9.81 2.48 14.90
N ARG A 66 -9.46 3.39 15.83
CA ARG A 66 -8.05 3.63 16.21
C ARG A 66 -7.42 2.49 17.01
N SER A 67 -8.20 1.61 17.63
CA SER A 67 -7.66 0.47 18.35
C SER A 67 -6.90 -0.50 17.44
N GLY A 68 -7.18 -0.48 16.13
CA GLY A 68 -6.45 -1.26 15.12
C GLY A 68 -4.95 -0.98 15.06
N PHE A 69 -4.48 0.16 15.57
CA PHE A 69 -3.05 0.47 15.64
C PHE A 69 -2.34 -0.13 16.87
N MET A 70 -3.10 -0.47 17.92
CA MET A 70 -2.52 -0.93 19.20
C MET A 70 -1.75 -2.25 19.10
N PRO A 71 -2.15 -3.24 18.29
CA PRO A 71 -1.32 -4.42 18.04
C PRO A 71 0.09 -4.09 17.56
N GLY A 72 0.23 -3.12 16.64
CA GLY A 72 1.54 -2.68 16.16
C GLY A 72 2.39 -2.01 17.24
N VAL A 73 1.77 -1.20 18.11
CA VAL A 73 2.45 -0.61 19.28
C VAL A 73 2.94 -1.70 20.23
N LEU A 74 2.11 -2.71 20.53
CA LEU A 74 2.50 -3.81 21.41
C LEU A 74 3.65 -4.65 20.84
N VAL A 75 3.68 -4.88 19.52
CA VAL A 75 4.83 -5.51 18.85
C VAL A 75 6.09 -4.68 19.06
N ALA A 76 6.04 -3.37 18.78
CA ALA A 76 7.19 -2.49 18.95
C ALA A 76 7.72 -2.48 20.39
N VAL A 77 6.84 -2.38 21.39
CA VAL A 77 7.23 -2.38 22.82
C VAL A 77 7.91 -3.70 23.22
N ARG A 78 7.46 -4.83 22.68
CA ARG A 78 8.02 -6.16 23.01
C ARG A 78 9.37 -6.39 22.33
N GLU A 79 9.55 -5.89 21.10
CA GLU A 79 10.76 -6.14 20.29
C GLU A 79 11.87 -5.11 20.49
N VAL A 80 11.58 -3.88 20.93
CA VAL A 80 12.59 -2.80 20.99
C VAL A 80 13.80 -3.13 21.85
N GLY A 81 13.64 -3.90 22.94
CA GLY A 81 14.75 -4.31 23.80
C GLY A 81 15.79 -5.19 23.09
N ARG A 82 15.44 -5.80 21.96
CA ARG A 82 16.31 -6.65 21.13
C ARG A 82 16.95 -5.89 19.97
N HIS A 83 16.55 -4.65 19.74
CA HIS A 83 16.96 -3.83 18.59
C HIS A 83 17.64 -2.54 19.08
N PRO A 84 18.93 -2.60 19.48
CA PRO A 84 19.64 -1.43 19.96
C PRO A 84 19.83 -0.39 18.85
N GLY A 85 19.83 0.89 19.22
CA GLY A 85 19.96 1.99 18.27
C GLY A 85 18.61 2.45 17.72
N LEU A 86 18.59 2.86 16.45
CA LEU A 86 17.40 3.36 15.77
C LEU A 86 16.96 2.38 14.69
N THR A 87 15.73 1.87 14.84
CA THR A 87 15.02 1.16 13.78
C THR A 87 13.91 2.06 13.22
N TYR A 88 13.86 2.21 11.91
CA TYR A 88 12.84 2.99 11.21
C TYR A 88 11.95 2.05 10.40
N GLY A 89 10.65 2.01 10.74
CA GLY A 89 9.69 1.08 10.14
C GLY A 89 9.33 -0.08 11.06
N LEU A 90 8.04 -0.42 11.14
CA LEU A 90 7.55 -1.52 11.98
C LEU A 90 7.82 -2.89 11.34
N GLU A 91 7.98 -2.94 10.02
CA GLU A 91 8.27 -4.14 9.22
C GLU A 91 9.47 -4.93 9.74
N HIS A 92 10.46 -4.25 10.32
CA HIS A 92 11.64 -4.86 10.90
C HIS A 92 11.34 -5.70 12.16
N PHE A 93 10.14 -5.59 12.73
CA PHE A 93 9.69 -6.37 13.89
C PHE A 93 8.64 -7.44 13.53
N LEU A 94 8.28 -7.59 12.24
CA LEU A 94 7.15 -8.43 11.81
C LEU A 94 7.55 -9.83 11.30
N ASN A 95 8.80 -10.27 11.49
CA ASN A 95 9.32 -11.57 11.03
C ASN A 95 8.97 -11.87 9.57
N LEU A 96 9.25 -10.90 8.69
CA LEU A 96 9.02 -10.99 7.26
C LEU A 96 10.35 -11.36 6.59
N ASP A 97 10.71 -12.64 6.67
CA ASP A 97 11.85 -13.23 5.94
C ASP A 97 11.42 -13.78 4.57
#